data_AF-A0A1V5FLZ9-F1
#
_entry.id   AF-A0A1V5FLZ9-F1
#
_cell.length_a   1.000
_cell.length_b   1.000
_cell.length_c   1.000
_cell.angle_alpha   90.00
_cell.angle_beta   90.00
_cell.angle_gamma   90.00
#
_symmetry.space_group_name_H-M   'P 1'
#
loop_
_entity.id
_entity.type
_entity.pdbx_description
1 polymer ?
#
loop_
_entity_poly.entity_id
_entity_poly.type
_entity_poly.pdbx_seq_one_letter_code
_entity_poly.pdbx_strand_id
1 'polypeptide(L)'
;MSQASAAGYLELRDGAATSPLAGDLRRLGLLLAGLTLVRVILAPLFPMLSGEAYYWLWSKHLAPGYFDHPPMVGVMSAIFFGWVEASELAARSGPIILAVLSSLIVYRLARDLFPSGPTAWRGAALFSVTPIFFANGLLTQPDNSLVLFMTLTWLAFWRGCGGAAPDPADARRPERLGWWALAGVAAGCALLSKFMAWVLLPPLWAFLAVSRPHRHLLRSPGPWIAAGLALLVLSPNLIWNAQHEWINYAFQWRRSDLPEAEFEAKNIPLYLFGPLLTLSPLLYFALLRGVVRGWSLWRREHDARWLFLLAAGVPLPLFLGLLSVMVTISLHWPAAGYIPLILLAVGLIHEQGMFGARYVRWLTRLCVGTTLFAVALALTVLALPTSVPWEDLNEDLAEIKAELLGWEAIGGRVRAERQAMEDDSGNRTVIMADNWHLAGPLAFYSAAYGDVFAVVDEDAHNFEIWRQEQGGLKGADAVFVIKKSKPNYKHSKLEKKYDKYHRFLDPLFEDVDAVSSVLVYADDGSTAEYYGVDVSRPRLREFLIFRCYGFKGRLARADDRDDD
;
A
#
# COMPACT_ATOMS: atom_id res chain seq x y z
N MET A 1 54.34 -19.74 35.62
CA MET A 1 53.44 -18.58 35.78
C MET A 1 52.57 -18.50 34.52
N SER A 2 51.56 -19.36 34.29
CA SER A 2 50.42 -19.80 35.11
C SER A 2 49.35 -18.73 35.31
N GLN A 3 48.20 -18.95 34.66
CA GLN A 3 46.82 -18.60 35.08
C GLN A 3 46.30 -17.15 35.03
N ALA A 4 47.10 -16.12 34.72
CA ALA A 4 46.59 -14.74 34.74
C ALA A 4 45.79 -14.27 33.50
N SER A 5 45.84 -14.96 32.34
CA SER A 5 45.14 -14.50 31.12
C SER A 5 43.76 -15.12 30.87
N ALA A 6 43.37 -16.12 31.65
CA ALA A 6 42.07 -16.80 31.51
C ALA A 6 40.98 -16.21 32.42
N ALA A 7 41.36 -15.52 33.50
CA ALA A 7 40.42 -14.91 34.44
C ALA A 7 39.73 -13.65 33.89
N GLY A 8 40.39 -12.89 33.01
CA GLY A 8 39.83 -11.66 32.42
C GLY A 8 38.69 -11.87 31.41
N TYR A 9 38.46 -13.10 30.94
CA TYR A 9 37.37 -13.42 30.00
C TYR A 9 36.10 -13.95 30.69
N LEU A 10 36.18 -14.33 31.98
CA LEU A 10 35.06 -14.93 32.73
C LEU A 10 34.40 -13.97 33.72
N GLU A 11 35.03 -12.87 34.12
CA GLU A 11 34.45 -11.86 35.04
C GLU A 11 33.47 -10.87 34.39
N LEU A 12 33.24 -10.93 33.08
CA LEU A 12 32.21 -10.11 32.41
C LEU A 12 30.79 -10.70 32.48
N ARG A 13 30.60 -11.81 33.21
CA ARG A 13 29.31 -12.50 33.27
C ARG A 13 28.44 -12.14 34.47
N ASP A 14 29.02 -11.58 35.54
CA ASP A 14 28.29 -11.26 36.77
C ASP A 14 28.47 -9.80 37.18
N GLY A 15 27.79 -8.92 36.44
CA GLY A 15 27.60 -7.53 36.81
C GLY A 15 26.33 -7.02 36.14
N ALA A 16 25.33 -6.64 36.93
CA ALA A 16 24.01 -6.21 36.51
C ALA A 16 24.00 -4.89 35.69
N ALA A 17 24.62 -4.90 34.51
CA ALA A 17 24.35 -3.96 33.45
C ALA A 17 23.17 -4.52 32.66
N THR A 18 21.99 -3.89 32.79
CA THR A 18 20.95 -4.04 31.78
C THR A 18 21.59 -3.75 30.42
N SER A 19 21.77 -4.80 29.61
CA SER A 19 22.64 -4.75 28.43
C SER A 19 22.23 -3.61 27.48
N PRO A 20 23.17 -3.04 26.69
CA PRO A 20 22.87 -2.04 25.66
C PRO A 20 21.70 -2.47 24.73
N LEU A 21 21.55 -3.79 24.53
CA LEU A 21 20.45 -4.42 23.81
C LEU A 21 19.07 -4.19 24.45
N ALA A 22 18.96 -4.37 25.77
CA ALA A 22 17.72 -4.13 26.50
C ALA A 22 17.30 -2.65 26.42
N GLY A 23 18.26 -1.74 26.51
CA GLY A 23 18.02 -0.30 26.35
C GLY A 23 17.53 0.09 24.95
N ASP A 24 18.13 -0.49 23.91
CA ASP A 24 17.77 -0.23 22.51
C ASP A 24 16.37 -0.78 22.16
N LEU A 25 16.07 -2.01 22.58
CA LEU A 25 14.75 -2.61 22.38
C LEU A 25 13.67 -1.85 23.15
N ARG A 26 13.95 -1.40 24.38
CA ARG A 26 13.02 -0.57 25.16
C ARG A 26 12.72 0.75 24.45
N ARG A 27 13.73 1.45 23.92
CA ARG A 27 13.55 2.70 23.16
C ARG A 27 12.72 2.48 21.91
N LEU A 28 13.04 1.44 21.14
CA LEU A 28 12.27 1.10 19.95
C LEU A 28 10.82 0.73 20.31
N GLY A 29 10.63 -0.09 21.35
CA GLY A 29 9.31 -0.50 21.83
C GLY A 29 8.44 0.69 22.24
N LEU A 30 9.00 1.64 23.00
CA LEU A 30 8.29 2.87 23.37
C LEU A 30 7.91 3.73 22.15
N LEU A 31 8.83 3.86 21.18
CA LEU A 31 8.55 4.58 19.94
C LEU A 31 7.43 3.89 19.14
N LEU A 32 7.54 2.58 18.92
CA LEU A 32 6.55 1.82 18.17
C LEU A 32 5.19 1.83 18.87
N ALA A 33 5.14 1.74 20.21
CA ALA A 33 3.92 1.89 20.98
C ALA A 33 3.28 3.27 20.77
N GLY A 34 4.08 4.35 20.84
CA GLY A 34 3.61 5.71 20.58
C GLY A 34 3.09 5.89 19.14
N LEU A 35 3.83 5.42 18.13
CA LEU A 35 3.39 5.49 16.73
C LEU A 35 2.13 4.65 16.47
N THR A 36 2.03 3.47 17.10
CA THR A 36 0.85 2.62 17.02
C THR A 36 -0.36 3.30 17.64
N LEU A 37 -0.20 3.91 18.83
CA LEU A 37 -1.26 4.67 19.48
C LEU A 37 -1.74 5.81 18.59
N VAL A 38 -0.81 6.58 17.99
CA VAL A 38 -1.18 7.65 17.05
C VAL A 38 -1.95 7.08 15.87
N ARG A 39 -1.50 5.99 15.24
CA ARG A 39 -2.21 5.37 14.11
C ARG A 39 -3.58 4.85 14.49
N VAL A 40 -3.75 4.23 15.67
CA VAL A 40 -5.04 3.78 16.18
C VAL A 40 -5.99 4.96 16.41
N ILE A 41 -5.48 6.09 16.90
CA ILE A 41 -6.27 7.33 17.04
C ILE A 41 -6.64 7.90 15.68
N LEU A 42 -5.73 7.89 14.70
CA LEU A 42 -5.99 8.43 13.36
C LEU A 42 -6.88 7.53 12.50
N ALA A 43 -6.81 6.22 12.66
CA ALA A 43 -7.50 5.25 11.81
C ALA A 43 -9.03 5.47 11.69
N PRO A 44 -9.79 5.79 12.75
CA PRO A 44 -11.22 6.09 12.62
C PRO A 44 -11.53 7.54 12.24
N LEU A 45 -10.54 8.44 12.21
CA LEU A 45 -10.79 9.87 11.91
C LEU A 45 -10.91 10.16 10.42
N PHE A 46 -10.36 9.29 9.57
CA PHE A 46 -10.44 9.43 8.13
C PHE A 46 -11.39 8.37 7.57
N PRO A 47 -12.36 8.75 6.73
CA PRO A 47 -13.14 7.77 5.98
C PRO A 47 -12.25 6.88 5.09
N MET A 48 -12.78 5.75 4.64
CA MET A 48 -12.06 4.89 3.70
C MET A 48 -11.89 5.62 2.36
N LEU A 49 -10.65 5.62 1.86
CA LEU A 49 -10.41 5.95 0.45
C LEU A 49 -10.97 4.85 -0.44
N SER A 50 -11.27 5.18 -1.70
CA SER A 50 -11.87 4.25 -2.66
C SER A 50 -11.03 2.98 -2.83
N GLY A 51 -9.71 3.16 -2.95
CA GLY A 51 -8.74 2.07 -3.01
C GLY A 51 -8.67 1.24 -1.73
N GLU A 52 -8.75 1.86 -0.55
CA GLU A 52 -8.70 1.13 0.72
C GLU A 52 -9.93 0.24 0.90
N ALA A 53 -11.12 0.78 0.63
CA ALA A 53 -12.37 0.02 0.71
C ALA A 53 -12.37 -1.17 -0.25
N TYR A 54 -11.89 -0.97 -1.48
CA TYR A 54 -11.74 -2.03 -2.48
C TYR A 54 -10.77 -3.13 -2.04
N TYR A 55 -9.57 -2.80 -1.56
CA TYR A 55 -8.62 -3.81 -1.08
C TYR A 55 -9.07 -4.50 0.20
N TRP A 56 -9.78 -3.79 1.09
CA TRP A 56 -10.37 -4.42 2.27
C TRP A 56 -11.44 -5.43 1.87
N LEU A 57 -12.24 -5.14 0.84
CA LEU A 57 -13.29 -6.04 0.35
C LEU A 57 -12.74 -7.39 -0.11
N TRP A 58 -11.48 -7.46 -0.57
CA TRP A 58 -10.82 -8.72 -0.92
C TRP A 58 -10.72 -9.68 0.26
N SER A 59 -10.69 -9.17 1.49
CA SER A 59 -10.74 -10.03 2.69
C SER A 59 -12.04 -10.82 2.82
N LYS A 60 -13.11 -10.38 2.14
CA LYS A 60 -14.41 -11.06 2.06
C LYS A 60 -14.51 -12.01 0.87
N HIS A 61 -13.61 -11.90 -0.10
CA HIS A 61 -13.60 -12.68 -1.35
C HIS A 61 -12.21 -13.24 -1.65
N LEU A 62 -11.65 -14.03 -0.72
CA LEU A 62 -10.28 -14.53 -0.82
C LEU A 62 -10.06 -15.41 -2.06
N ALA A 63 -9.28 -14.90 -3.01
CA ALA A 63 -8.84 -15.62 -4.21
C ALA A 63 -7.29 -15.70 -4.31
N PRO A 64 -6.73 -16.65 -5.09
CA PRO A 64 -5.29 -16.72 -5.35
C PRO A 64 -4.73 -15.56 -6.21
N GLY A 65 -5.60 -14.79 -6.85
CA GLY A 65 -5.25 -13.58 -7.60
C GLY A 65 -6.46 -12.70 -7.80
N TYR A 66 -6.22 -11.45 -8.17
CA TYR A 66 -7.24 -10.46 -8.45
C TYR A 66 -6.87 -9.67 -9.71
N PHE A 67 -7.83 -8.89 -10.22
CA PHE A 67 -7.67 -8.09 -11.43
C PHE A 67 -6.42 -7.20 -11.42
N ASP A 68 -6.14 -6.46 -10.34
CA ASP A 68 -5.10 -5.43 -10.32
C ASP A 68 -3.84 -5.80 -9.53
N HIS A 69 -3.96 -6.63 -8.48
CA HIS A 69 -2.80 -7.08 -7.69
C HIS A 69 -2.88 -8.55 -7.25
N PRO A 70 -1.72 -9.15 -6.89
CA PRO A 70 -1.67 -10.41 -6.17
C PRO A 70 -2.34 -10.33 -4.77
N PRO A 71 -2.64 -11.48 -4.14
CA PRO A 71 -3.71 -11.56 -3.13
C PRO A 71 -3.35 -11.08 -1.72
N MET A 72 -2.08 -10.76 -1.44
CA MET A 72 -1.62 -10.64 -0.05
C MET A 72 -2.24 -9.48 0.74
N VAL A 73 -2.71 -8.42 0.09
CA VAL A 73 -3.43 -7.35 0.79
C VAL A 73 -4.74 -7.88 1.40
N GLY A 74 -5.55 -8.60 0.61
CA GLY A 74 -6.78 -9.22 1.09
C GLY A 74 -6.53 -10.30 2.14
N VAL A 75 -5.49 -11.13 1.96
CA VAL A 75 -5.09 -12.16 2.93
C VAL A 75 -4.68 -11.55 4.26
N MET A 76 -3.84 -10.51 4.26
CA MET A 76 -3.42 -9.84 5.50
C MET A 76 -4.60 -9.14 6.18
N SER A 77 -5.48 -8.49 5.42
CA SER A 77 -6.72 -7.92 5.95
C SER A 77 -7.61 -9.00 6.58
N ALA A 78 -7.76 -10.18 5.95
CA ALA A 78 -8.53 -11.29 6.51
C ALA A 78 -7.98 -11.82 7.84
N ILE A 79 -6.65 -11.98 7.94
CA ILE A 79 -5.97 -12.47 9.15
C ILE A 79 -6.16 -11.49 10.32
N PHE A 80 -5.92 -10.20 10.08
CA PHE A 80 -5.95 -9.15 11.10
C PHE A 80 -7.29 -8.39 11.05
N PHE A 81 -8.38 -9.01 11.50
CA PHE A 81 -9.69 -8.34 11.70
C PHE A 81 -10.62 -8.19 10.48
N GLY A 82 -10.33 -8.84 9.35
CA GLY A 82 -11.28 -8.92 8.23
C GLY A 82 -12.56 -9.71 8.56
N TRP A 83 -12.62 -10.37 9.72
CA TRP A 83 -13.80 -11.08 10.22
C TRP A 83 -14.64 -10.26 11.23
N VAL A 84 -14.19 -9.07 11.60
CA VAL A 84 -14.97 -8.11 12.42
C VAL A 84 -15.89 -7.31 11.51
N GLU A 85 -16.95 -6.74 12.08
CA GLU A 85 -17.80 -5.75 11.41
C GLU A 85 -16.96 -4.60 10.83
N ALA A 86 -17.35 -4.12 9.65
CA ALA A 86 -16.59 -3.07 8.96
C ALA A 86 -16.53 -1.81 9.82
N SER A 87 -15.30 -1.37 10.08
CA SER A 87 -14.98 -0.06 10.61
C SER A 87 -13.62 0.34 10.06
N GLU A 88 -13.34 1.64 9.97
CA GLU A 88 -12.08 2.15 9.43
C GLU A 88 -10.89 1.64 10.25
N LEU A 89 -11.07 1.50 11.58
CA LEU A 89 -10.06 0.91 12.45
C LEU A 89 -9.84 -0.58 12.16
N ALA A 90 -10.90 -1.37 12.02
CA ALA A 90 -10.77 -2.79 11.68
C ALA A 90 -10.06 -2.95 10.32
N ALA A 91 -10.44 -2.15 9.33
CA ALA A 91 -9.85 -2.19 7.99
C ALA A 91 -8.36 -1.82 7.97
N ARG A 92 -7.93 -0.89 8.83
CA ARG A 92 -6.53 -0.39 8.93
C ARG A 92 -5.69 -1.10 10.00
N SER A 93 -6.27 -2.02 10.76
CA SER A 93 -5.56 -2.76 11.82
C SER A 93 -4.43 -3.65 11.27
N GLY A 94 -4.64 -4.31 10.13
CA GLY A 94 -3.62 -5.06 9.41
C GLY A 94 -2.37 -4.23 9.10
N PRO A 95 -2.48 -3.12 8.34
CA PRO A 95 -1.38 -2.19 8.10
C PRO A 95 -0.65 -1.72 9.37
N ILE A 96 -1.39 -1.41 10.44
CA ILE A 96 -0.83 -0.98 11.73
C ILE A 96 0.06 -2.07 12.34
N ILE A 97 -0.42 -3.32 12.36
CA ILE A 97 0.33 -4.47 12.88
C ILE A 97 1.55 -4.77 12.00
N LEU A 98 1.36 -4.77 10.68
CA LEU A 98 2.43 -5.01 9.70
C LEU A 98 3.55 -3.96 9.81
N ALA A 99 3.22 -2.71 10.12
CA ALA A 99 4.22 -1.67 10.36
C ALA A 99 5.11 -1.99 11.58
N VAL A 100 4.52 -2.44 12.69
CA VAL A 100 5.28 -2.84 13.88
C VAL A 100 6.18 -4.04 13.57
N LEU A 101 5.64 -5.08 12.92
CA LEU A 101 6.39 -6.28 12.55
C LEU A 101 7.56 -5.94 11.61
N SER A 102 7.31 -5.12 10.59
CA SER A 102 8.33 -4.66 9.65
C SER A 102 9.44 -3.89 10.38
N SER A 103 9.10 -2.99 11.30
CA SER A 103 10.09 -2.25 12.09
C SER A 103 10.97 -3.17 12.96
N LEU A 104 10.39 -4.23 13.53
CA LEU A 104 11.15 -5.22 14.30
C LEU A 104 12.08 -6.05 13.41
N ILE A 105 11.64 -6.41 12.19
CA ILE A 105 12.47 -7.12 11.22
C ILE A 105 13.62 -6.21 10.72
N VAL A 106 13.33 -4.94 10.41
CA VAL A 106 14.35 -3.94 10.06
C VAL A 106 15.36 -3.77 11.19
N TYR A 107 14.91 -3.73 12.45
CA TYR A 107 15.80 -3.70 13.61
C TYR A 107 16.71 -4.94 13.66
N ARG A 108 16.16 -6.13 13.44
CA ARG A 108 16.93 -7.39 13.43
C ARG A 108 17.95 -7.41 12.29
N LEU A 109 17.55 -7.03 11.07
CA LEU A 109 18.46 -6.93 9.93
C LEU A 109 19.59 -5.94 10.21
N ALA A 110 19.25 -4.75 10.73
CA ALA A 110 20.23 -3.74 11.07
C ALA A 110 21.17 -4.19 12.19
N ARG A 111 20.71 -4.99 13.16
CA ARG A 111 21.57 -5.59 14.20
C ARG A 111 22.52 -6.64 13.64
N ASP A 112 22.08 -7.44 12.68
CA ASP A 112 22.93 -8.45 12.05
C ASP A 112 24.00 -7.81 11.13
N LEU A 113 23.67 -6.67 10.51
CA LEU A 113 24.61 -5.89 9.71
C LEU A 113 25.57 -5.05 10.58
N PHE A 114 25.05 -4.47 11.65
CA PHE A 114 25.77 -3.56 12.55
C PHE A 114 25.55 -3.99 14.01
N PRO A 115 26.33 -4.99 14.50
CA PRO A 115 26.13 -5.56 15.83
C PRO A 115 26.37 -4.57 16.96
N SER A 116 27.34 -3.66 16.77
CA SER A 116 27.76 -2.66 17.75
C SER A 116 26.91 -1.38 17.70
N GLY A 117 26.68 -0.81 18.87
CA GLY A 117 26.17 0.55 18.99
C GLY A 117 24.69 0.75 18.63
N PRO A 118 24.29 2.01 18.40
CA PRO A 118 22.88 2.40 18.28
C PRO A 118 22.30 2.27 16.85
N THR A 119 23.07 1.76 15.89
CA THR A 119 22.68 1.71 14.47
C THR A 119 21.37 0.97 14.24
N ALA A 120 21.18 -0.18 14.90
CA ALA A 120 19.99 -0.99 14.72
C ALA A 120 18.69 -0.28 15.14
N TRP A 121 18.65 0.27 16.36
CA TRP A 121 17.45 0.97 16.83
C TRP A 121 17.22 2.28 16.09
N ARG A 122 18.28 3.03 15.75
CA ARG A 122 18.13 4.29 15.02
C ARG A 122 17.68 4.07 13.58
N GLY A 123 18.16 3.02 12.91
CA GLY A 123 17.70 2.63 11.58
C GLY A 123 16.22 2.26 11.57
N ALA A 124 15.80 1.39 12.50
CA ALA A 124 14.40 1.00 12.65
C ALA A 124 13.50 2.18 13.07
N ALA A 125 13.97 3.03 13.98
CA ALA A 125 13.27 4.24 14.37
C ALA A 125 13.07 5.18 13.19
N LEU A 126 14.15 5.44 12.42
CA LEU A 126 14.11 6.31 11.27
C LEU A 126 13.14 5.78 10.20
N PHE A 127 13.25 4.49 9.85
CA PHE A 127 12.26 3.80 9.00
C PHE A 127 10.82 4.04 9.49
N SER A 128 10.56 3.87 10.78
CA SER A 128 9.20 3.96 11.34
C SER A 128 8.61 5.37 11.34
N VAL A 129 9.46 6.41 11.47
CA VAL A 129 9.03 7.82 11.55
C VAL A 129 9.08 8.54 10.22
N THR A 130 9.66 7.96 9.17
CA THR A 130 9.68 8.55 7.82
C THR A 130 8.25 8.63 7.27
N PRO A 131 7.82 9.76 6.66
CA PRO A 131 6.42 9.99 6.29
C PRO A 131 5.78 8.86 5.47
N ILE A 132 6.48 8.36 4.45
CA ILE A 132 5.98 7.30 3.56
C ILE A 132 5.69 5.99 4.30
N PHE A 133 6.54 5.61 5.26
CA PHE A 133 6.37 4.39 6.05
C PHE A 133 5.43 4.60 7.23
N PHE A 134 5.30 5.84 7.71
CA PHE A 134 4.24 6.20 8.64
C PHE A 134 2.86 5.98 8.00
N ALA A 135 2.65 6.56 6.82
CA ALA A 135 1.42 6.44 6.03
C ALA A 135 1.15 4.99 5.58
N ASN A 136 2.18 4.26 5.12
CA ASN A 136 2.08 2.83 4.82
C ASN A 136 1.70 1.99 6.05
N GLY A 137 1.89 2.46 7.27
CA GLY A 137 1.41 1.78 8.47
C GLY A 137 -0.03 2.15 8.85
N LEU A 138 -0.67 3.06 8.12
CA LEU A 138 -2.00 3.58 8.43
C LEU A 138 -3.02 3.22 7.34
N LEU A 139 -2.63 3.22 6.07
CA LEU A 139 -3.55 2.99 4.94
C LEU A 139 -3.48 1.55 4.43
N THR A 140 -4.63 0.96 4.09
CA THR A 140 -4.73 -0.41 3.57
C THR A 140 -4.38 -0.47 2.09
N GLN A 141 -3.20 -1.00 1.79
CA GLN A 141 -2.60 -1.02 0.46
C GLN A 141 -1.69 -2.25 0.24
N PRO A 142 -1.48 -2.70 -1.01
CA PRO A 142 -0.56 -3.80 -1.33
C PRO A 142 0.86 -3.63 -0.78
N ASP A 143 1.32 -2.38 -0.66
CA ASP A 143 2.65 -2.03 -0.16
C ASP A 143 2.87 -2.42 1.31
N ASN A 144 1.81 -2.54 2.13
CA ASN A 144 1.95 -2.94 3.53
C ASN A 144 2.59 -4.33 3.65
N SER A 145 2.04 -5.29 2.89
CA SER A 145 2.50 -6.67 2.84
C SER A 145 3.87 -6.78 2.14
N LEU A 146 4.09 -6.01 1.06
CA LEU A 146 5.36 -5.97 0.36
C LEU A 146 6.51 -5.59 1.30
N VAL A 147 6.33 -4.54 2.11
CA VAL A 147 7.35 -4.06 3.05
C VAL A 147 7.69 -5.13 4.09
N LEU A 148 6.68 -5.81 4.66
CA LEU A 148 6.91 -6.90 5.61
C LEU A 148 7.74 -8.03 4.96
N PHE A 149 7.26 -8.55 3.83
CA PHE A 149 7.84 -9.75 3.23
C PHE A 149 9.18 -9.48 2.56
N MET A 150 9.41 -8.30 1.98
CA MET A 150 10.73 -7.94 1.45
C MET A 150 11.77 -7.73 2.56
N THR A 151 11.40 -7.09 3.67
CA THR A 151 12.35 -6.94 4.80
C THR A 151 12.66 -8.29 5.43
N LEU A 152 11.68 -9.19 5.53
CA LEU A 152 11.91 -10.57 5.97
C LEU A 152 12.80 -11.34 4.98
N THR A 153 12.59 -11.16 3.68
CA THR A 153 13.43 -11.74 2.62
C THR A 153 14.86 -11.31 2.79
N TRP A 154 15.15 -10.02 2.97
CA TRP A 154 16.51 -9.52 3.16
C TRP A 154 17.15 -10.04 4.45
N LEU A 155 16.41 -10.08 5.56
CA LEU A 155 16.88 -10.66 6.81
C LEU A 155 17.26 -12.14 6.66
N ALA A 156 16.33 -12.94 6.13
CA ALA A 156 16.52 -14.37 5.95
C ALA A 156 17.64 -14.65 4.93
N PHE A 157 17.72 -13.89 3.84
CA PHE A 157 18.77 -13.99 2.84
C PHE A 157 20.15 -13.68 3.44
N TRP A 158 20.27 -12.61 4.23
CA TRP A 158 21.53 -12.25 4.89
C TRP A 158 22.00 -13.33 5.89
N ARG A 159 21.06 -13.91 6.64
CA ARG A 159 21.36 -15.03 7.55
C ARG A 159 21.67 -16.34 6.83
N GLY A 160 20.98 -16.62 5.73
CA GLY A 160 21.25 -17.75 4.85
C GLY A 160 22.62 -17.65 4.22
N CYS A 161 23.05 -16.43 3.87
CA CYS A 161 24.39 -16.15 3.38
C CYS A 161 25.49 -16.51 4.39
N GLY A 162 25.26 -16.28 5.69
CA GLY A 162 26.31 -16.42 6.70
C GLY A 162 26.68 -15.12 7.41
N GLY A 163 26.02 -14.00 7.08
CA GLY A 163 26.47 -12.67 7.49
C GLY A 163 27.60 -12.15 6.59
N ALA A 164 28.39 -11.20 7.08
CA ALA A 164 29.39 -10.49 6.25
C ALA A 164 30.59 -11.36 5.83
N ALA A 165 30.93 -12.37 6.65
CA ALA A 165 32.07 -13.26 6.45
C ALA A 165 31.62 -14.72 6.56
N PRO A 166 30.98 -15.27 5.52
CA PRO A 166 30.45 -16.62 5.55
C PRO A 166 31.56 -17.69 5.48
N ASP A 167 31.43 -18.73 6.31
CA ASP A 167 32.26 -19.94 6.22
C ASP A 167 31.65 -20.90 5.17
N PRO A 168 32.39 -21.30 4.12
CA PRO A 168 31.92 -22.27 3.13
C PRO A 168 31.47 -23.61 3.72
N ALA A 169 32.05 -24.04 4.85
CA ALA A 169 31.67 -25.27 5.53
C ALA A 169 30.23 -25.20 6.08
N ASP A 170 29.75 -24.00 6.39
CA ASP A 170 28.44 -23.79 6.99
C ASP A 170 27.31 -23.72 5.96
N ALA A 171 27.64 -23.51 4.68
CA ALA A 171 26.67 -23.25 3.61
C ALA A 171 25.61 -24.36 3.45
N ARG A 172 25.91 -25.59 3.89
CA ARG A 172 25.01 -26.76 3.83
C ARG A 172 24.40 -27.13 5.17
N ARG A 173 24.68 -26.41 6.26
CA ARG A 173 24.10 -26.69 7.58
C ARG A 173 22.58 -26.53 7.52
N PRO A 174 21.81 -27.40 8.21
CA PRO A 174 20.35 -27.31 8.25
C PRO A 174 19.84 -25.92 8.67
N GLU A 175 20.51 -25.27 9.63
CA GLU A 175 20.17 -23.91 10.06
C GLU A 175 20.26 -22.89 8.91
N ARG A 176 21.33 -22.92 8.11
CA ARG A 176 21.50 -22.03 6.95
C ARG A 176 20.45 -22.32 5.88
N LEU A 177 20.17 -23.60 5.62
CA LEU A 177 19.13 -24.00 4.68
C LEU A 177 17.74 -23.57 5.15
N GLY A 178 17.47 -23.57 6.45
CA GLY A 178 16.25 -23.03 7.04
C GLY A 178 16.09 -21.52 6.76
N TRP A 179 17.17 -20.74 6.89
CA TRP A 179 17.16 -19.33 6.51
C TRP A 179 16.96 -19.11 5.01
N TRP A 180 17.56 -19.94 4.15
CA TRP A 180 17.30 -19.91 2.71
C TRP A 180 15.85 -20.26 2.38
N ALA A 181 15.27 -21.26 3.06
CA ALA A 181 13.88 -21.63 2.88
C ALA A 181 12.94 -20.49 3.29
N LEU A 182 13.20 -19.86 4.44
CA LEU A 182 12.46 -18.68 4.88
C LEU A 182 12.61 -17.51 3.90
N ALA A 183 13.81 -17.29 3.34
CA ALA A 183 14.03 -16.26 2.33
C ALA A 183 13.21 -16.53 1.06
N GLY A 184 13.12 -17.78 0.62
CA GLY A 184 12.30 -18.18 -0.52
C GLY A 184 10.81 -18.00 -0.28
N VAL A 185 10.30 -18.49 0.86
CA VAL A 185 8.89 -18.33 1.23
C VAL A 185 8.53 -16.84 1.36
N ALA A 186 9.37 -16.05 2.04
CA ALA A 186 9.16 -14.61 2.18
C ALA A 186 9.21 -13.89 0.82
N ALA A 187 10.11 -14.28 -0.08
CA ALA A 187 10.20 -13.70 -1.42
C ALA A 187 8.95 -14.02 -2.26
N GLY A 188 8.44 -15.25 -2.16
CA GLY A 188 7.17 -15.65 -2.76
C GLY A 188 6.01 -14.83 -2.21
N CYS A 189 5.93 -14.63 -0.89
CA CYS A 189 4.91 -13.77 -0.27
C CYS A 189 5.04 -12.30 -0.67
N ALA A 190 6.27 -11.80 -0.90
CA ALA A 190 6.49 -10.46 -1.42
C ALA A 190 5.98 -10.31 -2.86
N LEU A 191 6.23 -11.31 -3.72
CA LEU A 191 5.67 -11.37 -5.07
C LEU A 191 4.14 -11.46 -5.06
N LEU A 192 3.57 -12.22 -4.12
CA LEU A 192 2.13 -12.27 -3.85
C LEU A 192 1.57 -10.98 -3.21
N SER A 193 2.42 -10.02 -2.84
CA SER A 193 1.98 -8.71 -2.35
C SER A 193 1.92 -7.69 -3.47
N LYS A 194 3.01 -7.56 -4.23
CA LYS A 194 3.12 -6.61 -5.33
C LYS A 194 4.20 -7.08 -6.28
N PHE A 195 3.91 -7.12 -7.57
CA PHE A 195 4.86 -7.62 -8.55
C PHE A 195 6.20 -6.89 -8.52
N MET A 196 6.25 -5.60 -8.15
CA MET A 196 7.51 -4.85 -7.99
C MET A 196 8.59 -5.56 -7.17
N ALA A 197 8.24 -6.52 -6.31
CA ALA A 197 9.22 -7.41 -5.69
C ALA A 197 10.17 -8.09 -6.71
N TRP A 198 9.72 -8.37 -7.94
CA TRP A 198 10.54 -8.95 -9.01
C TRP A 198 11.78 -8.11 -9.34
N VAL A 199 11.72 -6.78 -9.16
CA VAL A 199 12.87 -5.88 -9.38
C VAL A 199 13.90 -6.00 -8.25
N LEU A 200 13.44 -6.30 -7.03
CA LEU A 200 14.25 -6.33 -5.81
C LEU A 200 14.95 -7.68 -5.59
N LEU A 201 14.46 -8.77 -6.20
CA LEU A 201 15.00 -10.11 -5.98
C LEU A 201 16.28 -10.42 -6.78
N PRO A 202 16.36 -10.26 -8.11
CA PRO A 202 17.57 -10.57 -8.90
C PRO A 202 18.86 -9.88 -8.40
N PRO A 203 18.82 -8.62 -7.91
CA PRO A 203 19.99 -7.98 -7.31
C PRO A 203 20.61 -8.74 -6.14
N LEU A 204 19.86 -9.59 -5.42
CA LEU A 204 20.40 -10.44 -4.37
C LEU A 204 21.34 -11.52 -4.93
N TRP A 205 21.04 -12.09 -6.10
CA TRP A 205 21.96 -12.99 -6.81
C TRP A 205 23.14 -12.24 -7.42
N ALA A 206 22.91 -11.01 -7.91
CA ALA A 206 24.01 -10.14 -8.33
C ALA A 206 24.96 -9.84 -7.16
N PHE A 207 24.44 -9.61 -5.96
CA PHE A 207 25.24 -9.49 -4.74
C PHE A 207 26.10 -10.74 -4.50
N LEU A 208 25.53 -11.95 -4.58
CA LEU A 208 26.31 -13.19 -4.42
C LEU A 208 27.42 -13.29 -5.48
N ALA A 209 27.14 -12.95 -6.73
CA ALA A 209 28.11 -13.02 -7.82
C ALA A 209 29.27 -12.02 -7.65
N VAL A 210 28.95 -10.79 -7.23
CA VAL A 210 29.90 -9.69 -7.11
C VAL A 210 30.70 -9.78 -5.79
N SER A 211 30.06 -10.19 -4.70
CA SER A 211 30.68 -10.28 -3.38
C SER A 211 31.62 -11.48 -3.29
N ARG A 212 32.94 -11.23 -3.21
CA ARG A 212 33.96 -12.28 -3.17
C ARG A 212 33.73 -13.34 -2.07
N PRO A 213 33.38 -12.97 -0.81
CA PRO A 213 33.13 -13.96 0.23
C PRO A 213 31.90 -14.85 -0.06
N HIS A 214 30.93 -14.34 -0.82
CA HIS A 214 29.62 -14.99 -0.98
C HIS A 214 29.48 -15.78 -2.29
N ARG A 215 30.37 -15.55 -3.27
CA ARG A 215 30.30 -16.17 -4.60
C ARG A 215 30.22 -17.70 -4.57
N HIS A 216 30.83 -18.33 -3.57
CA HIS A 216 30.78 -19.78 -3.40
C HIS A 216 29.35 -20.30 -3.13
N LEU A 217 28.46 -19.47 -2.58
CA LEU A 217 27.06 -19.84 -2.28
C LEU A 217 26.24 -20.09 -3.56
N LEU A 218 26.63 -19.52 -4.71
CA LEU A 218 25.99 -19.84 -5.99
C LEU A 218 26.17 -21.31 -6.39
N ARG A 219 27.17 -22.00 -5.83
CA ARG A 219 27.38 -23.45 -5.99
C ARG A 219 26.77 -24.28 -4.87
N SER A 220 26.18 -23.64 -3.85
CA SER A 220 25.47 -24.30 -2.77
C SER A 220 23.98 -24.39 -3.11
N PRO A 221 23.23 -25.33 -2.51
CA PRO A 221 21.80 -25.48 -2.81
C PRO A 221 20.95 -24.32 -2.25
N GLY A 222 21.45 -23.57 -1.27
CA GLY A 222 20.67 -22.57 -0.52
C GLY A 222 19.95 -21.53 -1.38
N PRO A 223 20.65 -20.72 -2.19
CA PRO A 223 20.02 -19.71 -3.05
C PRO A 223 19.00 -20.29 -4.03
N TRP A 224 19.22 -21.52 -4.50
CA TRP A 224 18.34 -22.19 -5.45
C TRP A 224 17.10 -22.79 -4.78
N ILE A 225 17.23 -23.29 -3.54
CA ILE A 225 16.09 -23.65 -2.69
C ILE A 225 15.22 -22.42 -2.46
N ALA A 226 15.82 -21.27 -2.16
CA ALA A 226 15.07 -20.03 -1.98
C ALA A 226 14.32 -19.63 -3.28
N ALA A 227 14.98 -19.67 -4.44
CA ALA A 227 14.32 -19.40 -5.72
C ALA A 227 13.17 -20.37 -6.01
N GLY A 228 13.39 -21.67 -5.81
CA GLY A 228 12.36 -22.70 -6.01
C GLY A 228 11.16 -22.52 -5.09
N LEU A 229 11.38 -22.21 -3.82
CA LEU A 229 10.30 -21.95 -2.85
C LEU A 229 9.56 -20.64 -3.15
N ALA A 230 10.26 -19.61 -3.62
CA ALA A 230 9.59 -18.37 -4.05
C ALA A 230 8.63 -18.63 -5.20
N LEU A 231 9.04 -19.42 -6.20
CA LEU A 231 8.20 -19.82 -7.32
C LEU A 231 7.05 -20.74 -6.88
N LEU A 232 7.30 -21.67 -5.95
CA LEU A 232 6.25 -22.54 -5.40
C LEU A 232 5.19 -21.76 -4.64
N VAL A 233 5.60 -20.75 -3.84
CA VAL A 233 4.64 -19.90 -3.13
C VAL A 233 3.89 -18.98 -4.10
N LEU A 234 4.55 -18.49 -5.16
CA LEU A 234 3.90 -17.68 -6.20
C LEU A 234 2.96 -18.51 -7.11
N SER A 235 3.15 -19.83 -7.21
CA SER A 235 2.47 -20.65 -8.21
C SER A 235 0.94 -20.62 -8.18
N PRO A 236 0.24 -20.53 -7.04
CA PRO A 236 -1.22 -20.41 -7.04
C PRO A 236 -1.72 -19.18 -7.79
N ASN A 237 -1.00 -18.05 -7.69
CA ASN A 237 -1.33 -16.83 -8.43
C ASN A 237 -1.04 -16.96 -9.93
N LEU A 238 0.03 -17.67 -10.31
CA LEU A 238 0.33 -17.95 -11.72
C LEU A 238 -0.74 -18.85 -12.36
N ILE A 239 -1.16 -19.89 -11.64
CA ILE A 239 -2.21 -20.81 -12.09
C ILE A 239 -3.53 -20.06 -12.24
N TRP A 240 -3.91 -19.26 -11.24
CA TRP A 240 -5.12 -18.46 -11.29
C TRP A 240 -5.09 -17.49 -12.48
N ASN A 241 -3.97 -16.79 -12.70
CA ASN A 241 -3.83 -15.91 -13.85
C ASN A 241 -3.94 -16.66 -15.19
N ALA A 242 -3.33 -17.83 -15.31
CA ALA A 242 -3.47 -18.65 -16.52
C ALA A 242 -4.92 -19.06 -16.80
N GLN A 243 -5.73 -19.24 -15.75
CA GLN A 243 -7.17 -19.53 -15.85
C GLN A 243 -8.02 -18.29 -16.16
N HIS A 244 -7.49 -17.09 -15.93
CA HIS A 244 -8.15 -15.80 -16.14
C HIS A 244 -7.45 -14.99 -17.24
N GLU A 245 -6.95 -15.66 -18.28
CA GLU A 245 -6.36 -15.03 -19.48
C GLU A 245 -5.24 -14.02 -19.18
N TRP A 246 -4.50 -14.24 -18.08
CA TRP A 246 -3.44 -13.34 -17.59
C TRP A 246 -3.91 -11.92 -17.30
N ILE A 247 -5.19 -11.74 -16.97
CA ILE A 247 -5.84 -10.44 -16.76
C ILE A 247 -5.04 -9.52 -15.84
N ASN A 248 -4.43 -10.06 -14.78
CA ASN A 248 -3.66 -9.27 -13.82
C ASN A 248 -2.38 -8.69 -14.43
N TYR A 249 -1.66 -9.49 -15.22
CA TYR A 249 -0.45 -9.05 -15.89
C TYR A 249 -0.75 -8.10 -17.06
N ALA A 250 -1.83 -8.38 -17.81
CA ALA A 250 -2.31 -7.51 -18.87
C ALA A 250 -2.74 -6.14 -18.34
N PHE A 251 -3.37 -6.10 -17.16
CA PHE A 251 -3.70 -4.85 -16.47
C PHE A 251 -2.43 -4.08 -16.09
N GLN A 252 -1.44 -4.72 -15.46
CA GLN A 252 -0.20 -4.02 -15.07
C GLN A 252 0.59 -3.49 -16.27
N TRP A 253 0.55 -4.21 -17.39
CA TRP A 253 1.13 -3.76 -18.65
C TRP A 253 0.40 -2.53 -19.20
N ARG A 254 -0.94 -2.56 -19.27
CA ARG A 254 -1.75 -1.41 -19.73
C ARG A 254 -1.65 -0.20 -18.80
N ARG A 255 -1.77 -0.42 -17.48
CA ARG A 255 -1.67 0.60 -16.43
C ARG A 255 -0.33 1.32 -16.39
N SER A 256 0.73 0.69 -16.89
CA SER A 256 2.03 1.36 -16.98
C SER A 256 2.07 2.44 -18.06
N ASP A 257 0.99 2.60 -18.84
CA ASP A 257 0.87 3.42 -20.04
C ASP A 257 1.95 3.13 -21.10
N LEU A 258 2.86 2.17 -20.87
CA LEU A 258 3.96 1.79 -21.74
C LEU A 258 3.58 1.51 -23.19
N PRO A 259 2.41 0.92 -23.50
CA PRO A 259 2.00 0.72 -24.89
C PRO A 259 1.84 2.01 -25.70
N GLU A 260 1.49 3.11 -25.02
CA GLU A 260 1.19 4.42 -25.61
C GLU A 260 2.14 5.52 -25.11
N ALA A 261 3.09 5.17 -24.22
CA ALA A 261 3.91 6.13 -23.51
C ALA A 261 4.88 6.85 -24.45
N GLU A 262 4.75 8.18 -24.49
CA GLU A 262 5.71 9.08 -25.09
C GLU A 262 6.68 9.63 -24.04
N PHE A 263 7.76 10.25 -24.49
CA PHE A 263 8.68 10.94 -23.58
C PHE A 263 7.99 12.14 -22.94
N GLU A 264 7.92 12.16 -21.61
CA GLU A 264 7.28 13.23 -20.85
C GLU A 264 8.25 13.87 -19.85
N ALA A 265 8.88 14.99 -20.25
CA ALA A 265 9.85 15.71 -19.42
C ALA A 265 9.30 16.13 -18.03
N LYS A 266 7.98 16.34 -17.90
CA LYS A 266 7.30 16.72 -16.65
C LYS A 266 7.39 15.64 -15.56
N ASN A 267 7.56 14.37 -15.92
CA ASN A 267 7.60 13.27 -14.96
C ASN A 267 8.95 13.19 -14.23
N ILE A 268 10.03 13.67 -14.85
CA ILE A 268 11.38 13.69 -14.28
C ILE A 268 11.47 14.50 -12.98
N PRO A 269 11.08 15.79 -12.94
CA PRO A 269 11.14 16.57 -11.70
C PRO A 269 10.21 16.01 -10.63
N LEU A 270 9.03 15.49 -11.00
CA LEU A 270 8.12 14.85 -10.04
C LEU A 270 8.79 13.65 -9.36
N TYR A 271 9.46 12.79 -10.13
CA TYR A 271 10.18 11.65 -9.60
C TYR A 271 11.41 12.05 -8.75
N LEU A 272 12.19 13.03 -9.21
CA LEU A 272 13.42 13.46 -8.53
C LEU A 272 13.15 14.22 -7.23
N PHE A 273 12.09 15.04 -7.18
CA PHE A 273 11.81 15.91 -6.05
C PHE A 273 10.68 15.41 -5.15
N GLY A 274 9.78 14.55 -5.65
CA GLY A 274 8.72 13.93 -4.84
C GLY A 274 9.21 13.25 -3.55
N PRO A 275 10.36 12.53 -3.56
CA PRO A 275 10.95 11.97 -2.35
C PRO A 275 11.31 12.98 -1.25
N LEU A 276 11.48 14.28 -1.56
CA LEU A 276 11.71 15.31 -0.53
C LEU A 276 10.54 15.38 0.46
N LEU A 277 9.31 15.18 -0.03
CA LEU A 277 8.11 15.16 0.79
C LEU A 277 7.93 13.81 1.48
N THR A 278 8.10 12.70 0.75
CA THR A 278 7.78 11.37 1.26
C THR A 278 8.86 10.79 2.20
N LEU A 279 10.12 11.20 2.04
CA LEU A 279 11.23 10.77 2.91
C LEU A 279 11.62 11.79 3.99
N SER A 280 11.28 13.08 3.83
CA SER A 280 11.94 14.23 4.48
C SER A 280 13.20 14.70 3.73
N PRO A 281 13.41 16.02 3.55
CA PRO A 281 14.53 16.54 2.75
C PRO A 281 15.91 16.07 3.22
N LEU A 282 16.16 16.07 4.53
CA LEU A 282 17.47 15.68 5.06
C LEU A 282 17.74 14.17 4.88
N LEU A 283 16.69 13.34 4.95
CA LEU A 283 16.82 11.91 4.71
C LEU A 283 17.13 11.64 3.26
N TYR A 284 16.41 12.30 2.34
CA TYR A 284 16.65 12.16 0.91
C TYR A 284 18.11 12.41 0.53
N PHE A 285 18.70 13.53 0.96
CA PHE A 285 20.11 13.82 0.71
C PHE A 285 21.08 12.87 1.43
N ALA A 286 20.72 12.40 2.64
CA ALA A 286 21.49 11.38 3.34
C ALA A 286 21.50 10.04 2.58
N LEU A 287 20.40 9.65 1.94
CA LEU A 287 20.32 8.45 1.10
C LEU A 287 21.20 8.61 -0.15
N LEU A 288 21.09 9.73 -0.87
CA LEU A 288 21.90 9.99 -2.08
C LEU A 288 23.39 9.94 -1.77
N ARG A 289 23.83 10.62 -0.71
CA ARG A 289 25.23 10.54 -0.28
C ARG A 289 25.60 9.16 0.25
N GLY A 290 24.67 8.48 0.91
CA GLY A 290 24.83 7.11 1.37
C GLY A 290 25.13 6.15 0.23
N VAL A 291 24.45 6.27 -0.92
CA VAL A 291 24.72 5.48 -2.12
C VAL A 291 26.15 5.73 -2.63
N VAL A 292 26.54 6.99 -2.81
CA VAL A 292 27.88 7.36 -3.30
C VAL A 292 28.97 6.87 -2.34
N ARG A 293 28.80 7.11 -1.04
CA ARG A 293 29.81 6.77 -0.03
C ARG A 293 29.87 5.27 0.23
N GLY A 294 28.72 4.59 0.26
CA GLY A 294 28.61 3.14 0.38
C GLY A 294 29.31 2.44 -0.79
N TRP A 295 29.09 2.90 -2.02
CA TRP A 295 29.79 2.38 -3.19
C TRP A 295 31.30 2.57 -3.10
N SER A 296 31.75 3.77 -2.71
CA SER A 296 33.16 4.09 -2.51
C SER A 296 33.81 3.20 -1.44
N LEU A 297 33.14 2.97 -0.31
CA LEU A 297 33.65 2.13 0.76
C LEU A 297 33.70 0.66 0.37
N TRP A 298 32.64 0.14 -0.24
CA TRP A 298 32.67 -1.24 -0.76
C TRP A 298 33.83 -1.44 -1.75
N ARG A 299 34.06 -0.50 -2.66
CA ARG A 299 35.18 -0.56 -3.62
C ARG A 299 36.56 -0.58 -2.95
N ARG A 300 36.71 0.10 -1.81
CA ARG A 300 37.98 0.26 -1.10
C ARG A 300 38.24 -0.84 -0.07
N GLU A 301 37.21 -1.23 0.67
CA GLU A 301 37.31 -2.10 1.85
C GLU A 301 36.74 -3.50 1.57
N HIS A 302 36.01 -3.69 0.47
CA HIS A 302 35.33 -4.93 0.10
C HIS A 302 34.35 -5.45 1.17
N ASP A 303 33.85 -4.56 2.03
CA ASP A 303 32.84 -4.89 3.03
C ASP A 303 31.51 -5.24 2.35
N ALA A 304 31.07 -6.48 2.53
CA ALA A 304 29.88 -7.04 1.92
C ALA A 304 28.59 -6.36 2.40
N ARG A 305 28.59 -5.74 3.59
CA ARG A 305 27.40 -5.07 4.15
C ARG A 305 26.95 -3.91 3.27
N TRP A 306 27.89 -3.09 2.80
CA TRP A 306 27.60 -1.95 1.94
C TRP A 306 27.08 -2.41 0.57
N LEU A 307 27.72 -3.43 -0.02
CA LEU A 307 27.25 -3.99 -1.28
C LEU A 307 25.86 -4.61 -1.15
N PHE A 308 25.58 -5.33 -0.06
CA PHE A 308 24.26 -5.92 0.20
C PHE A 308 23.18 -4.84 0.25
N LEU A 309 23.38 -3.77 1.03
CA LEU A 309 22.40 -2.69 1.16
C LEU A 309 22.21 -1.92 -0.16
N LEU A 310 23.28 -1.73 -0.94
CA LEU A 310 23.17 -1.14 -2.28
C LEU A 310 22.39 -2.04 -3.24
N ALA A 311 22.70 -3.33 -3.27
CA ALA A 311 22.01 -4.31 -4.10
C ALA A 311 20.53 -4.45 -3.73
N ALA A 312 20.21 -4.42 -2.43
CA ALA A 312 18.83 -4.49 -1.96
C ALA A 312 18.04 -3.19 -2.18
N GLY A 313 18.69 -2.02 -2.13
CA GLY A 313 18.02 -0.73 -2.08
C GLY A 313 18.00 0.10 -3.37
N VAL A 314 19.10 0.12 -4.12
CA VAL A 314 19.26 0.98 -5.33
C VAL A 314 18.41 0.54 -6.53
N PRO A 315 18.25 -0.77 -6.84
CA PRO A 315 17.66 -1.19 -8.10
C PRO A 315 16.22 -0.73 -8.34
N LEU A 316 15.36 -0.73 -7.31
CA LEU A 316 13.96 -0.33 -7.49
C LEU A 316 13.83 1.18 -7.77
N PRO A 317 14.39 2.10 -6.97
CA PRO A 317 14.38 3.52 -7.30
C PRO A 317 15.11 3.85 -8.60
N LEU A 318 16.13 3.08 -8.98
CA LEU A 318 16.80 3.29 -10.27
C LEU A 318 15.89 2.86 -11.44
N PHE A 319 15.32 1.65 -11.36
CA PHE A 319 14.41 1.12 -12.38
C PHE A 319 13.21 2.05 -12.59
N LEU A 320 12.56 2.48 -11.51
CA LEU A 320 11.43 3.39 -11.60
C LEU A 320 11.82 4.80 -12.08
N GLY A 321 13.04 5.27 -11.76
CA GLY A 321 13.53 6.55 -12.26
C GLY A 321 13.88 6.54 -13.75
N LEU A 322 14.27 5.39 -14.28
CA LEU A 322 14.42 5.20 -15.72
C LEU A 322 13.04 5.14 -16.40
N LEU A 323 12.09 4.43 -15.79
CA LEU A 323 10.72 4.32 -16.26
C LEU A 323 9.97 5.66 -16.18
N SER A 324 10.32 6.53 -15.22
CA SER A 324 9.65 7.82 -15.02
C SER A 324 9.82 8.80 -16.16
N VAL A 325 10.66 8.49 -17.15
CA VAL A 325 10.79 9.31 -18.36
C VAL A 325 9.58 9.12 -19.29
N MET A 326 8.93 7.97 -19.20
CA MET A 326 7.80 7.57 -20.03
C MET A 326 6.50 7.46 -19.23
N VAL A 327 6.59 7.16 -17.93
CA VAL A 327 5.44 6.81 -17.10
C VAL A 327 5.38 7.71 -15.87
N THR A 328 4.20 8.17 -15.49
CA THR A 328 4.04 8.85 -14.20
C THR A 328 4.17 7.84 -13.05
N ILE A 329 5.22 7.97 -12.25
CA ILE A 329 5.48 7.07 -11.13
C ILE A 329 4.88 7.65 -9.85
N SER A 330 3.97 6.91 -9.21
CA SER A 330 3.44 7.31 -7.90
C SER A 330 4.54 7.36 -6.86
N LEU A 331 4.53 8.40 -6.01
CA LEU A 331 5.62 8.70 -5.06
C LEU A 331 5.92 7.59 -4.05
N HIS A 332 4.99 6.66 -3.82
CA HIS A 332 5.15 5.54 -2.90
C HIS A 332 5.78 4.29 -3.55
N TRP A 333 5.77 4.15 -4.87
CA TRP A 333 6.29 2.97 -5.56
C TRP A 333 7.76 2.62 -5.25
N PRO A 334 8.69 3.59 -5.14
CA PRO A 334 10.08 3.27 -4.79
C PRO A 334 10.30 2.96 -3.29
N ALA A 335 9.27 3.05 -2.44
CA ALA A 335 9.38 2.99 -0.98
C ALA A 335 10.19 1.79 -0.47
N ALA A 336 9.89 0.58 -0.97
CA ALA A 336 10.57 -0.63 -0.50
C ALA A 336 12.10 -0.53 -0.67
N GLY A 337 12.58 0.03 -1.78
CA GLY A 337 14.01 0.22 -2.03
C GLY A 337 14.67 1.25 -1.11
N TYR A 338 13.91 2.17 -0.52
CA TYR A 338 14.46 3.12 0.45
C TYR A 338 14.82 2.46 1.79
N ILE A 339 14.25 1.30 2.13
CA ILE A 339 14.48 0.66 3.44
C ILE A 339 15.95 0.25 3.63
N PRO A 340 16.59 -0.51 2.71
CA PRO A 340 18.02 -0.79 2.82
C PRO A 340 18.89 0.47 2.73
N LEU A 341 18.46 1.48 1.97
CA LEU A 341 19.19 2.75 1.86
C LEU A 341 19.15 3.56 3.17
N ILE A 342 18.06 3.50 3.93
CA ILE A 342 17.99 4.06 5.29
C ILE A 342 19.02 3.39 6.19
N LEU A 343 19.11 2.06 6.16
CA LEU A 343 20.12 1.33 6.93
C LEU A 343 21.55 1.66 6.49
N LEU A 344 21.76 1.84 5.18
CA LEU A 344 23.03 2.27 4.60
C LEU A 344 23.44 3.64 5.15
N ALA A 345 22.55 4.63 5.08
CA ALA A 345 22.81 5.97 5.56
C ALA A 345 23.12 5.99 7.07
N VAL A 346 22.31 5.33 7.89
CA VAL A 346 22.52 5.29 9.36
C VAL A 346 23.80 4.54 9.72
N GLY A 347 24.09 3.42 9.07
CA GLY A 347 25.33 2.68 9.25
C GLY A 347 26.57 3.53 8.94
N LEU A 348 26.56 4.25 7.82
CA LEU A 348 27.64 5.17 7.45
C LEU A 348 27.80 6.32 8.45
N ILE A 349 26.72 6.86 9.00
CA ILE A 349 26.79 7.95 9.98
C ILE A 349 27.47 7.51 11.28
N HIS A 350 27.17 6.30 11.76
CA HIS A 350 27.74 5.82 13.03
C HIS A 350 29.10 5.16 12.87
N GLU A 351 29.22 4.21 11.95
CA GLU A 351 30.43 3.38 11.82
C GLU A 351 31.56 4.14 11.15
N GLN A 352 31.24 5.11 10.28
CA GLN A 352 32.21 5.86 9.49
C GLN A 352 32.25 7.34 9.86
N GLY A 353 31.51 7.74 10.89
CA GLY A 353 31.42 9.13 11.34
C GLY A 353 30.86 10.09 10.29
N MET A 354 30.12 9.60 9.29
CA MET A 354 29.55 10.44 8.23
C MET A 354 28.60 11.48 8.86
N PHE A 355 28.98 12.76 8.85
CA PHE A 355 28.24 13.87 9.49
C PHE A 355 28.20 13.90 11.03
N GLY A 356 28.83 12.92 11.71
CA GLY A 356 28.91 12.85 13.16
C GLY A 356 27.62 12.40 13.88
N ALA A 357 27.76 11.92 15.12
CA ALA A 357 26.67 11.27 15.86
C ALA A 357 25.46 12.17 16.19
N ARG A 358 25.62 13.50 16.14
CA ARG A 358 24.52 14.46 16.35
C ARG A 358 23.57 14.51 15.16
N TYR A 359 24.05 14.19 13.95
CA TYR A 359 23.28 14.28 12.72
C TYR A 359 22.09 13.33 12.70
N VAL A 360 22.23 12.08 13.17
CA VAL A 360 21.09 11.14 13.23
C VAL A 360 19.96 11.67 14.12
N ARG A 361 20.29 12.37 15.22
CA ARG A 361 19.26 12.96 16.08
C ARG A 361 18.48 14.07 15.36
N TRP A 362 19.16 14.92 14.60
CA TRP A 362 18.52 15.93 13.76
C TRP A 362 17.69 15.30 12.63
N LEU A 363 18.23 14.27 11.99
CA LEU A 363 17.57 13.51 10.95
C LEU A 363 16.26 12.87 11.44
N THR A 364 16.30 12.16 12.57
CA THR A 364 15.11 11.60 13.20
C THR A 364 14.11 12.69 13.60
N ARG A 365 14.57 13.80 14.20
CA ARG A 365 13.69 14.93 14.57
C ARG A 365 13.02 15.56 13.35
N LEU A 366 13.72 15.71 12.23
CA LEU A 366 13.15 16.26 11.01
C LEU A 366 12.18 15.27 10.36
N CYS A 367 12.47 13.97 10.36
CA CYS A 367 11.52 12.96 9.89
C CYS A 367 10.24 12.96 10.75
N VAL A 368 10.38 13.02 12.08
CA VAL A 368 9.22 13.19 12.97
C VAL A 368 8.48 14.49 12.66
N GLY A 369 9.18 15.62 12.53
CA GLY A 369 8.56 16.91 12.22
C GLY A 369 7.83 16.94 10.89
N THR A 370 8.41 16.35 9.84
CA THR A 370 7.78 16.22 8.51
C THR A 370 6.60 15.26 8.53
N THR A 371 6.66 14.16 9.27
CA THR A 371 5.52 13.25 9.47
C THR A 371 4.39 13.93 10.25
N LEU A 372 4.70 14.62 11.34
CA LEU A 372 3.72 15.38 12.11
C LEU A 372 3.11 16.51 11.26
N PHE A 373 3.92 17.19 10.44
CA PHE A 373 3.43 18.19 9.49
C PHE A 373 2.50 17.56 8.44
N ALA A 374 2.86 16.41 7.87
CA ALA A 374 2.02 15.72 6.89
C ALA A 374 0.69 15.25 7.51
N VAL A 375 0.72 14.70 8.73
CA VAL A 375 -0.48 14.34 9.49
C VAL A 375 -1.33 15.57 9.82
N ALA A 376 -0.71 16.64 10.31
CA ALA A 376 -1.41 17.88 10.61
C ALA A 376 -2.02 18.49 9.35
N LEU A 377 -1.32 18.45 8.21
CA LEU A 377 -1.83 18.90 6.92
C LEU A 377 -3.03 18.06 6.47
N ALA A 378 -2.95 16.73 6.56
CA ALA A 378 -4.06 15.84 6.23
C ALA A 378 -5.29 16.10 7.13
N LEU A 379 -5.09 16.24 8.44
CA LEU A 379 -6.16 16.61 9.38
C LEU A 379 -6.70 18.02 9.09
N THR A 380 -5.85 18.96 8.69
CA THR A 380 -6.27 20.32 8.32
C THR A 380 -7.09 20.31 7.03
N VAL A 381 -6.68 19.56 6.01
CA VAL A 381 -7.47 19.40 4.77
C VAL A 381 -8.84 18.79 5.07
N LEU A 382 -8.88 17.81 5.98
CA LEU A 382 -10.13 17.21 6.45
C LEU A 382 -11.00 18.20 7.25
N ALA A 383 -10.40 18.97 8.16
CA ALA A 383 -11.11 19.87 9.06
C ALA A 383 -11.47 21.23 8.45
N LEU A 384 -10.75 21.66 7.41
CA LEU A 384 -11.07 22.92 6.74
C LEU A 384 -12.49 22.81 6.15
N PRO A 385 -13.31 23.86 6.24
CA PRO A 385 -14.59 23.89 5.54
C PRO A 385 -14.37 23.71 4.05
N THR A 386 -15.22 22.96 3.35
CA THR A 386 -15.16 22.92 1.87
C THR A 386 -15.84 24.11 1.18
N SER A 387 -16.28 25.11 1.95
CA SER A 387 -16.58 26.47 1.47
C SER A 387 -15.33 27.28 1.08
N VAL A 388 -14.15 26.83 1.47
CA VAL A 388 -12.90 27.27 0.81
C VAL A 388 -13.04 26.93 -0.67
N PRO A 389 -12.74 27.84 -1.60
CA PRO A 389 -12.88 27.59 -3.03
C PRO A 389 -11.75 26.67 -3.51
N TRP A 390 -11.86 25.37 -3.21
CA TRP A 390 -10.82 24.38 -3.50
C TRP A 390 -10.53 24.29 -4.99
N GLU A 391 -11.54 24.42 -5.85
CA GLU A 391 -11.36 24.44 -7.30
C GLU A 391 -10.53 25.65 -7.76
N ASP A 392 -10.71 26.83 -7.13
CA ASP A 392 -9.90 28.02 -7.42
C ASP A 392 -8.46 27.88 -6.88
N LEU A 393 -8.26 27.05 -5.85
CA LEU A 393 -6.94 26.76 -5.28
C LEU A 393 -6.19 25.72 -6.11
N ASN A 394 -6.81 24.56 -6.36
CA ASN A 394 -6.28 23.41 -7.10
C ASN A 394 -7.37 22.32 -7.25
N GLU A 395 -7.63 21.86 -8.48
CA GLU A 395 -8.63 20.81 -8.75
C GLU A 395 -8.32 19.47 -8.05
N ASP A 396 -7.05 19.05 -7.97
CA ASP A 396 -6.68 17.79 -7.31
C ASP A 396 -7.01 17.82 -5.81
N LEU A 397 -6.82 18.97 -5.14
CA LEU A 397 -7.19 19.13 -3.74
C LEU A 397 -8.71 19.07 -3.53
N ALA A 398 -9.48 19.61 -4.47
CA ALA A 398 -10.94 19.51 -4.44
C ALA A 398 -11.37 18.04 -4.57
N GLU A 399 -10.74 17.28 -5.47
CA GLU A 399 -11.02 15.87 -5.68
C GLU A 399 -10.67 15.00 -4.47
N ILE A 400 -9.49 15.19 -3.87
CA ILE A 400 -9.08 14.51 -2.63
C ILE A 400 -10.12 14.73 -1.54
N LYS A 401 -10.63 15.97 -1.43
CA LYS A 401 -11.63 16.30 -0.42
C LYS A 401 -12.99 15.67 -0.72
N ALA A 402 -13.37 15.66 -1.99
CA ALA A 402 -14.57 14.96 -2.47
C ALA A 402 -14.50 13.45 -2.23
N GLU A 403 -13.30 12.86 -2.22
CA GLU A 403 -13.10 11.45 -1.88
C GLU A 403 -13.34 11.16 -0.39
N LEU A 404 -13.25 12.15 0.49
CA LEU A 404 -13.30 11.95 1.95
C LEU A 404 -14.69 12.13 2.58
N LEU A 405 -15.71 12.64 1.89
CA LEU A 405 -16.95 13.10 2.56
C LEU A 405 -18.24 12.46 2.04
N GLY A 406 -19.13 12.02 2.93
CA GLY A 406 -20.50 11.59 2.61
C GLY A 406 -20.69 10.09 2.36
N TRP A 407 -19.69 9.25 2.65
CA TRP A 407 -19.78 7.80 2.44
C TRP A 407 -20.77 7.09 3.38
N GLU A 408 -20.81 7.47 4.65
CA GLU A 408 -21.77 6.91 5.63
C GLU A 408 -23.21 7.19 5.21
N ALA A 409 -23.48 8.43 4.79
CA ALA A 409 -24.81 8.86 4.37
C ALA A 409 -25.29 8.12 3.11
N ILE A 410 -24.44 8.00 2.08
CA ILE A 410 -24.82 7.25 0.87
C ILE A 410 -24.94 5.74 1.16
N GLY A 411 -24.05 5.17 2.00
CA GLY A 411 -24.14 3.77 2.41
C GLY A 411 -25.44 3.45 3.14
N GLY A 412 -25.84 4.30 4.09
CA GLY A 412 -27.12 4.19 4.79
C GLY A 412 -28.32 4.36 3.86
N ARG A 413 -28.27 5.33 2.93
CA ARG A 413 -29.36 5.54 1.97
C ARG A 413 -29.54 4.35 1.03
N VAL A 414 -28.46 3.86 0.44
CA VAL A 414 -28.50 2.71 -0.48
C VAL A 414 -28.97 1.45 0.24
N ARG A 415 -28.57 1.25 1.50
CA ARG A 415 -29.06 0.15 2.34
C ARG A 415 -30.58 0.23 2.54
N ALA A 416 -31.10 1.43 2.83
CA ALA A 416 -32.54 1.64 3.01
C ALA A 416 -33.33 1.43 1.71
N GLU A 417 -32.82 1.92 0.58
CA GLU A 417 -33.46 1.71 -0.74
C GLU A 417 -33.46 0.24 -1.13
N ARG A 418 -32.36 -0.48 -0.87
CA ARG A 418 -32.27 -1.91 -1.11
C ARG A 418 -33.32 -2.68 -0.30
N GLN A 419 -33.40 -2.41 1.01
CA GLN A 419 -34.38 -3.06 1.88
C GLN A 419 -35.82 -2.79 1.40
N ALA A 420 -36.13 -1.54 1.04
CA ALA A 420 -37.44 -1.18 0.52
C ALA A 420 -37.80 -1.94 -0.77
N MET A 421 -36.86 -2.09 -1.71
CA MET A 421 -37.07 -2.86 -2.93
C MET A 421 -37.29 -4.35 -2.64
N GLU A 422 -36.51 -4.95 -1.74
CA GLU A 422 -36.66 -6.35 -1.33
C GLU A 422 -38.00 -6.60 -0.63
N ASP A 423 -38.46 -5.66 0.19
CA ASP A 423 -39.75 -5.73 0.87
C ASP A 423 -40.94 -5.61 -0.12
N ASP A 424 -40.79 -4.80 -1.18
CA ASP A 424 -41.82 -4.55 -2.18
C ASP A 424 -41.91 -5.67 -3.24
N SER A 425 -40.79 -6.12 -3.80
CA SER A 425 -40.76 -7.09 -4.91
C SER A 425 -40.60 -8.54 -4.46
N GLY A 426 -40.04 -8.78 -3.26
CA GLY A 426 -39.63 -10.10 -2.80
C GLY A 426 -38.42 -10.69 -3.53
N ASN A 427 -37.82 -9.95 -4.47
CA ASN A 427 -36.64 -10.37 -5.21
C ASN A 427 -35.35 -9.97 -4.49
N ARG A 428 -34.27 -10.70 -4.74
CA ARG A 428 -32.92 -10.29 -4.31
C ARG A 428 -32.54 -8.99 -4.99
N THR A 429 -32.21 -7.97 -4.21
CA THR A 429 -31.74 -6.67 -4.71
C THR A 429 -30.25 -6.53 -4.45
N VAL A 430 -29.47 -6.24 -5.50
CA VAL A 430 -28.04 -5.95 -5.39
C VAL A 430 -27.77 -4.44 -5.43
N ILE A 431 -26.54 -4.02 -5.20
CA ILE A 431 -26.09 -2.64 -5.38
C ILE A 431 -25.19 -2.62 -6.61
N MET A 432 -25.47 -1.71 -7.54
CA MET A 432 -24.64 -1.53 -8.74
C MET A 432 -24.08 -0.12 -8.77
N ALA A 433 -22.83 -0.02 -9.21
CA ALA A 433 -22.13 1.23 -9.42
C ALA A 433 -21.51 1.27 -10.81
N ASP A 434 -21.23 2.47 -11.26
CA ASP A 434 -20.69 2.73 -12.59
C ASP A 434 -19.16 2.52 -12.68
N ASN A 435 -18.46 2.38 -11.56
CA ASN A 435 -17.03 2.04 -11.52
C ASN A 435 -16.63 1.42 -10.17
N TRP A 436 -15.45 0.81 -10.14
CA TRP A 436 -14.90 0.20 -8.94
C TRP A 436 -14.61 1.20 -7.81
N HIS A 437 -14.25 2.45 -8.14
CA HIS A 437 -13.97 3.50 -7.15
C HIS A 437 -15.21 3.83 -6.30
N LEU A 438 -16.41 3.71 -6.87
CA LEU A 438 -17.67 3.87 -6.16
C LEU A 438 -18.14 2.57 -5.50
N ALA A 439 -17.99 1.44 -6.19
CA ALA A 439 -18.42 0.13 -5.69
C ALA A 439 -17.73 -0.28 -4.38
N GLY A 440 -16.42 -0.03 -4.24
CA GLY A 440 -15.67 -0.38 -3.02
C GLY A 440 -16.22 0.29 -1.76
N PRO A 441 -16.27 1.63 -1.70
CA PRO A 441 -16.89 2.35 -0.58
C PRO A 441 -18.35 1.99 -0.35
N LEU A 442 -19.16 1.84 -1.42
CA LEU A 442 -20.56 1.42 -1.26
C LEU A 442 -20.65 0.06 -0.57
N ALA A 443 -19.85 -0.92 -0.94
CA ALA A 443 -19.82 -2.22 -0.28
C ALA A 443 -19.44 -2.10 1.21
N PHE A 444 -18.45 -1.26 1.52
CA PHE A 444 -17.99 -1.02 2.88
C PHE A 444 -19.06 -0.39 3.76
N TYR A 445 -19.63 0.74 3.34
CA TYR A 445 -20.53 1.57 4.14
C TYR A 445 -21.99 1.08 4.12
N SER A 446 -22.44 0.40 3.06
CA SER A 446 -23.75 -0.26 3.06
C SER A 446 -23.75 -1.60 3.80
N ALA A 447 -22.58 -2.13 4.16
CA ALA A 447 -22.37 -3.47 4.72
C ALA A 447 -22.82 -4.63 3.79
N ALA A 448 -23.00 -4.36 2.50
CA ALA A 448 -23.46 -5.34 1.50
C ALA A 448 -22.28 -6.05 0.78
N TYR A 449 -21.31 -6.58 1.53
CA TYR A 449 -20.01 -6.99 0.99
C TYR A 449 -20.04 -8.00 -0.18
N GLY A 450 -21.09 -8.81 -0.29
CA GLY A 450 -21.26 -9.82 -1.35
C GLY A 450 -22.21 -9.41 -2.48
N ASP A 451 -22.87 -8.25 -2.38
CA ASP A 451 -23.97 -7.85 -3.27
C ASP A 451 -23.69 -6.50 -3.94
N VAL A 452 -22.44 -6.05 -4.01
CA VAL A 452 -22.08 -4.80 -4.69
C VAL A 452 -21.22 -5.09 -5.90
N PHE A 453 -21.56 -4.51 -7.05
CA PHE A 453 -20.89 -4.75 -8.32
C PHE A 453 -20.66 -3.45 -9.09
N ALA A 454 -19.54 -3.37 -9.80
CA ALA A 454 -19.32 -2.36 -10.83
C ALA A 454 -19.73 -2.94 -12.19
N VAL A 455 -20.46 -2.18 -13.01
CA VAL A 455 -21.11 -2.71 -14.23
C VAL A 455 -20.74 -2.00 -15.54
N VAL A 456 -19.69 -1.18 -15.51
CA VAL A 456 -19.03 -0.65 -16.72
C VAL A 456 -17.78 -1.49 -16.99
N ASP A 457 -17.69 -2.05 -18.20
CA ASP A 457 -16.75 -3.14 -18.53
C ASP A 457 -15.27 -2.80 -18.27
N GLU A 458 -14.81 -1.60 -18.68
CA GLU A 458 -13.40 -1.21 -18.55
C GLU A 458 -12.98 -0.85 -17.11
N ASP A 459 -13.95 -0.51 -16.26
CA ASP A 459 -13.75 0.00 -14.89
C ASP A 459 -14.33 -0.94 -13.81
N ALA A 460 -14.74 -2.16 -14.19
CA ALA A 460 -15.33 -3.11 -13.25
C ALA A 460 -14.29 -3.80 -12.35
N HIS A 461 -13.04 -3.88 -12.78
CA HIS A 461 -11.96 -4.57 -12.06
C HIS A 461 -12.40 -5.97 -11.57
N ASN A 462 -12.10 -6.33 -10.31
CA ASN A 462 -12.45 -7.64 -9.75
C ASN A 462 -13.95 -7.83 -9.48
N PHE A 463 -14.76 -6.76 -9.54
CA PHE A 463 -16.20 -6.88 -9.39
C PHE A 463 -16.83 -7.69 -10.53
N GLU A 464 -16.26 -7.63 -11.74
CA GLU A 464 -16.74 -8.46 -12.84
C GLU A 464 -16.50 -9.94 -12.57
N ILE A 465 -15.33 -10.30 -12.03
CA ILE A 465 -15.01 -11.68 -11.66
C ILE A 465 -15.99 -12.18 -10.59
N TRP A 466 -16.21 -11.40 -9.53
CA TRP A 466 -17.17 -11.76 -8.47
C TRP A 466 -18.61 -11.87 -8.98
N ARG A 467 -19.00 -11.03 -9.95
CA ARG A 467 -20.32 -11.12 -10.60
C ARG A 467 -20.49 -12.46 -11.32
N GLN A 468 -19.50 -12.88 -12.08
CA GLN A 468 -19.52 -14.14 -12.82
C GLN A 468 -19.52 -15.35 -11.89
N GLU A 469 -18.73 -15.30 -10.81
CA GLU A 469 -18.69 -16.35 -9.77
C GLU A 469 -20.05 -16.60 -9.11
N GLN A 470 -20.93 -15.59 -9.08
CA GLN A 470 -22.30 -15.73 -8.57
C GLN A 470 -23.32 -16.25 -9.62
N GLY A 471 -22.86 -16.74 -10.77
CA GLY A 471 -23.71 -17.24 -11.85
C GLY A 471 -24.31 -16.13 -12.72
N GLY A 472 -23.75 -14.92 -12.63
CA GLY A 472 -24.31 -13.71 -13.23
C GLY A 472 -25.46 -13.12 -12.41
N LEU A 473 -25.88 -11.91 -12.78
CA LEU A 473 -26.93 -11.16 -12.06
C LEU A 473 -28.21 -11.00 -12.89
N LYS A 474 -28.38 -11.83 -13.93
CA LYS A 474 -29.53 -11.68 -14.84
C LYS A 474 -30.85 -11.88 -14.09
N GLY A 475 -31.76 -10.93 -14.23
CA GLY A 475 -33.05 -10.87 -13.54
C GLY A 475 -33.00 -10.31 -12.12
N ALA A 476 -31.82 -9.94 -11.59
CA ALA A 476 -31.73 -9.30 -10.28
C ALA A 476 -32.22 -7.85 -10.33
N ASP A 477 -32.89 -7.42 -9.26
CA ASP A 477 -33.17 -6.01 -9.03
C ASP A 477 -31.90 -5.34 -8.48
N ALA A 478 -31.75 -4.03 -8.67
CA ALA A 478 -30.57 -3.30 -8.23
C ALA A 478 -30.88 -1.88 -7.75
N VAL A 479 -30.20 -1.47 -6.68
CA VAL A 479 -30.02 -0.04 -6.39
C VAL A 479 -28.77 0.41 -7.16
N PHE A 480 -28.97 1.20 -8.20
CA PHE A 480 -27.88 1.73 -9.01
C PHE A 480 -27.45 3.09 -8.50
N VAL A 481 -26.14 3.31 -8.35
CA VAL A 481 -25.57 4.59 -7.89
C VAL A 481 -24.59 5.14 -8.92
N ILE A 482 -24.73 6.43 -9.24
CA ILE A 482 -23.80 7.17 -10.09
C ILE A 482 -23.25 8.36 -9.30
N LYS A 483 -21.91 8.53 -9.32
CA LYS A 483 -21.25 9.69 -8.69
C LYS A 483 -21.09 10.81 -9.72
N LYS A 484 -21.58 12.00 -9.38
CA LYS A 484 -21.33 13.24 -10.12
C LYS A 484 -20.38 14.14 -9.33
N SER A 485 -19.15 14.28 -9.83
CA SER A 485 -18.09 15.07 -9.18
C SER A 485 -18.31 16.59 -9.30
N LYS A 486 -19.00 17.07 -10.35
CA LYS A 486 -19.33 18.50 -10.54
C LYS A 486 -20.85 18.70 -10.60
N PRO A 487 -21.57 18.78 -9.46
CA PRO A 487 -23.02 18.92 -9.44
C PRO A 487 -23.48 20.31 -9.94
N ASN A 488 -23.61 20.44 -11.26
CA ASN A 488 -24.21 21.63 -11.89
C ASN A 488 -25.75 21.56 -11.88
N TYR A 489 -26.39 22.61 -11.39
CA TYR A 489 -27.81 22.91 -11.62
C TYR A 489 -27.93 24.05 -12.64
N LYS A 490 -28.06 23.71 -13.92
CA LYS A 490 -28.51 24.66 -14.96
C LYS A 490 -29.85 24.30 -15.60
N HIS A 491 -30.56 23.28 -15.09
CA HIS A 491 -31.83 22.85 -15.69
C HIS A 491 -33.01 22.94 -14.73
N SER A 492 -34.02 23.65 -15.18
CA SER A 492 -35.27 23.95 -14.48
C SER A 492 -36.29 22.80 -14.44
N LYS A 493 -35.90 21.56 -14.77
CA LYS A 493 -36.75 20.35 -14.69
C LYS A 493 -35.90 19.08 -14.45
N LEU A 494 -36.29 18.25 -13.48
CA LEU A 494 -35.64 16.97 -13.15
C LEU A 494 -35.56 16.00 -14.35
N GLU A 495 -36.61 15.96 -15.19
CA GLU A 495 -36.74 15.02 -16.30
C GLU A 495 -35.50 15.05 -17.22
N LYS A 496 -35.09 16.23 -17.67
CA LYS A 496 -33.87 16.39 -18.52
C LYS A 496 -32.56 16.00 -17.83
N LYS A 497 -32.52 16.02 -16.50
CA LYS A 497 -31.33 15.62 -15.71
C LYS A 497 -31.17 14.10 -15.70
N TYR A 498 -32.28 13.38 -15.70
CA TYR A 498 -32.31 11.91 -15.64
C TYR A 498 -32.33 11.25 -17.02
N ASP A 499 -32.81 11.93 -18.07
CA ASP A 499 -32.86 11.41 -19.45
C ASP A 499 -31.52 10.83 -19.93
N LYS A 500 -30.37 11.45 -19.59
CA LYS A 500 -29.03 10.93 -19.96
C LYS A 500 -28.75 9.59 -19.27
N TYR A 501 -29.14 9.44 -18.01
CA TYR A 501 -28.91 8.22 -17.25
C TYR A 501 -29.91 7.12 -17.62
N HIS A 502 -31.14 7.47 -17.99
CA HIS A 502 -32.09 6.51 -18.60
C HIS A 502 -31.55 5.95 -19.91
N ARG A 503 -30.96 6.79 -20.79
CA ARG A 503 -30.28 6.30 -22.00
C ARG A 503 -29.20 5.25 -21.70
N PHE A 504 -28.54 5.36 -20.55
CA PHE A 504 -27.51 4.41 -20.09
C PHE A 504 -28.10 3.18 -19.38
N LEU A 505 -29.11 3.35 -18.53
CA LEU A 505 -29.67 2.29 -17.66
C LEU A 505 -30.78 1.47 -18.34
N ASP A 506 -31.63 2.07 -19.15
CA ASP A 506 -32.76 1.39 -19.82
C ASP A 506 -32.30 0.21 -20.72
N PRO A 507 -31.13 0.26 -21.39
CA PRO A 507 -30.58 -0.90 -22.08
C PRO A 507 -30.16 -2.05 -21.15
N LEU A 508 -29.85 -1.76 -19.88
CA LEU A 508 -29.32 -2.69 -18.89
C LEU A 508 -30.40 -3.33 -18.02
N PHE A 509 -31.53 -2.65 -17.82
CA PHE A 509 -32.62 -3.08 -16.94
C PHE A 509 -33.96 -3.12 -17.66
N GLU A 510 -34.91 -3.91 -17.15
CA GLU A 510 -36.28 -3.94 -17.68
C GLU A 510 -37.03 -2.65 -17.36
N ASP A 511 -36.82 -2.11 -16.16
CA ASP A 511 -37.43 -0.87 -15.70
C ASP A 511 -36.48 -0.10 -14.77
N VAL A 512 -36.62 1.23 -14.75
CA VAL A 512 -35.73 2.13 -14.01
C VAL A 512 -36.54 3.28 -13.41
N ASP A 513 -36.49 3.40 -12.09
CA ASP A 513 -37.09 4.50 -11.33
C ASP A 513 -36.00 5.36 -10.69
N ALA A 514 -35.93 6.63 -11.05
CA ALA A 514 -35.06 7.58 -10.37
C ALA A 514 -35.62 7.91 -8.98
N VAL A 515 -34.76 7.87 -7.95
CA VAL A 515 -35.10 8.33 -6.59
C VAL A 515 -34.41 9.65 -6.28
N SER A 516 -34.76 10.25 -5.14
CA SER A 516 -34.14 11.47 -4.64
C SER A 516 -32.62 11.28 -4.51
N SER A 517 -31.83 12.11 -5.20
CA SER A 517 -30.38 12.04 -5.13
C SER A 517 -29.88 12.50 -3.76
N VAL A 518 -28.68 12.03 -3.39
CA VAL A 518 -27.99 12.46 -2.16
C VAL A 518 -26.91 13.45 -2.55
N LEU A 519 -27.11 14.71 -2.17
CA LEU A 519 -26.13 15.76 -2.33
C LEU A 519 -25.23 15.81 -1.10
N VAL A 520 -23.92 15.91 -1.31
CA VAL A 520 -22.95 16.18 -0.24
C VAL A 520 -22.55 17.64 -0.29
N TYR A 521 -22.82 18.36 0.78
CA TYR A 521 -22.43 19.76 0.90
C TYR A 521 -20.95 19.92 1.17
N ALA A 522 -20.43 20.99 0.59
CA ALA A 522 -19.03 21.34 0.70
C ALA A 522 -18.71 22.03 2.05
N ASP A 523 -19.57 22.83 2.63
CA ASP A 523 -19.23 23.54 3.86
C ASP A 523 -18.95 22.62 5.07
N ASP A 524 -19.78 21.60 5.33
CA ASP A 524 -19.72 20.75 6.52
C ASP A 524 -19.78 19.23 6.24
N GLY A 525 -19.85 18.81 4.96
CA GLY A 525 -19.99 17.41 4.58
C GLY A 525 -21.37 16.81 4.88
N SER A 526 -22.32 17.62 5.38
CA SER A 526 -23.71 17.21 5.57
C SER A 526 -24.34 16.84 4.23
N THR A 527 -25.41 16.05 4.31
CA THR A 527 -26.13 15.60 3.12
C THR A 527 -27.54 16.14 3.10
N ALA A 528 -28.04 16.47 1.91
CA ALA A 528 -29.44 16.71 1.67
C ALA A 528 -29.96 15.85 0.52
N GLU A 529 -31.22 15.51 0.61
CA GLU A 529 -31.98 15.01 -0.53
C GLU A 529 -32.22 16.11 -1.56
N TYR A 530 -32.26 15.75 -2.85
CA TYR A 530 -32.41 16.67 -3.99
C TYR A 530 -33.46 17.78 -3.78
N TYR A 531 -34.63 17.43 -3.25
CA TYR A 531 -35.74 18.37 -3.05
C TYR A 531 -35.59 19.25 -1.80
N GLY A 532 -34.72 18.87 -0.86
CA GLY A 532 -34.35 19.64 0.32
C GLY A 532 -33.05 20.42 0.14
N VAL A 533 -32.52 20.52 -1.09
CA VAL A 533 -31.24 21.18 -1.34
C VAL A 533 -31.34 22.68 -1.11
N ASP A 534 -30.64 23.16 -0.10
CA ASP A 534 -30.23 24.54 0.01
C ASP A 534 -29.22 24.88 -1.10
N VAL A 535 -29.70 25.57 -2.14
CA VAL A 535 -28.92 25.99 -3.30
C VAL A 535 -27.91 27.09 -2.99
N SER A 536 -28.00 27.74 -1.82
CA SER A 536 -27.05 28.77 -1.40
C SER A 536 -25.74 28.18 -0.87
N ARG A 537 -25.74 26.90 -0.50
CA ARG A 537 -24.58 26.20 0.03
C ARG A 537 -23.70 25.65 -1.09
N PRO A 538 -22.37 25.72 -0.95
CA PRO A 538 -21.46 25.10 -1.89
C PRO A 538 -21.65 23.57 -1.88
N ARG A 539 -21.37 22.91 -3.01
CA ARG A 539 -21.65 21.48 -3.20
C ARG A 539 -20.39 20.76 -3.63
N LEU A 540 -20.15 19.60 -3.06
CA LEU A 540 -18.93 18.83 -3.30
C LEU A 540 -19.14 17.72 -4.32
N ARG A 541 -20.23 16.96 -4.18
CA ARG A 541 -20.60 15.87 -5.09
C ARG A 541 -22.07 15.54 -4.95
N GLU A 542 -22.61 14.86 -5.94
CA GLU A 542 -23.97 14.34 -5.90
C GLU A 542 -23.97 12.86 -6.27
N PHE A 543 -24.70 12.06 -5.49
CA PHE A 543 -24.97 10.66 -5.79
C PHE A 543 -26.38 10.54 -6.34
N LEU A 544 -26.47 10.20 -7.61
CA LEU A 544 -27.72 9.83 -8.24
C LEU A 544 -28.02 8.38 -7.89
N ILE A 545 -29.25 8.11 -7.51
CA ILE A 545 -29.69 6.79 -7.07
C ILE A 545 -30.90 6.40 -7.91
N PHE A 546 -30.91 5.15 -8.36
CA PHE A 546 -31.99 4.58 -9.17
C PHE A 546 -32.38 3.23 -8.57
N ARG A 547 -33.68 2.94 -8.56
CA ARG A 547 -34.21 1.60 -8.37
C ARG A 547 -34.35 1.00 -9.76
N CYS A 548 -33.64 -0.09 -10.02
CA CYS A 548 -33.60 -0.73 -11.32
C CYS A 548 -34.12 -2.15 -11.17
N TYR A 549 -34.99 -2.59 -12.07
CA TYR A 549 -35.64 -3.90 -11.99
C TYR A 549 -35.21 -4.79 -13.15
N GLY A 550 -35.01 -6.07 -12.87
CA GLY A 550 -34.73 -7.08 -13.88
C GLY A 550 -33.48 -6.80 -14.72
N PHE A 551 -32.28 -6.93 -14.14
CA PHE A 551 -31.02 -6.73 -14.87
C PHE A 551 -30.91 -7.69 -16.08
N LYS A 552 -30.69 -7.16 -17.27
CA LYS A 552 -30.70 -7.93 -18.54
C LYS A 552 -29.47 -8.82 -18.73
N GLY A 553 -28.43 -8.65 -17.90
CA GLY A 553 -27.23 -9.51 -17.86
C GLY A 553 -26.03 -9.02 -18.66
N ARG A 554 -26.14 -7.88 -19.35
CA ARG A 554 -25.07 -7.28 -20.17
C ARG A 554 -24.36 -6.17 -19.39
N LEU A 555 -23.03 -6.09 -19.47
CA LEU A 555 -22.26 -4.94 -18.98
C LEU A 555 -22.43 -3.73 -19.91
N ALA A 556 -22.41 -2.54 -19.34
CA ALA A 556 -22.37 -1.31 -20.11
C ALA A 556 -20.98 -1.13 -20.73
N ARG A 557 -20.92 -0.67 -21.99
CA ARG A 557 -19.64 -0.27 -22.60
C ARG A 557 -19.28 1.14 -22.16
N ALA A 558 -17.98 1.45 -22.13
CA ALA A 558 -17.51 2.80 -21.84
C ALA A 558 -18.14 3.84 -22.79
N ASP A 559 -18.24 3.52 -24.08
CA ASP A 559 -18.88 4.35 -25.12
C ASP A 559 -20.38 4.64 -24.87
N ASP A 560 -21.05 3.87 -24.01
CA ASP A 560 -22.45 4.14 -23.64
C ASP A 560 -22.54 5.33 -22.63
N ARG A 561 -21.41 5.82 -22.09
CA ARG A 561 -21.31 7.13 -21.42
C ARG A 561 -21.07 8.22 -22.47
N ASP A 562 -22.06 9.07 -22.70
CA ASP A 562 -21.81 10.39 -23.32
C ASP A 562 -20.87 11.18 -22.36
N ASP A 563 -19.62 11.46 -22.74
CA ASP A 563 -18.59 12.14 -21.92
C ASP A 563 -18.75 13.68 -21.80
N ASP A 564 -20.00 14.17 -21.79
CA ASP A 564 -20.33 15.60 -21.58
C ASP A 564 -20.61 15.96 -20.11
#